data_AF-A0A0W1R540-F1
#
_entry.id   AF-A0A0W1R540-F1
#
_cell.length_a   1.000
_cell.length_b   1.000
_cell.length_c   1.000
_cell.angle_alpha   90.00
_cell.angle_beta   90.00
_cell.angle_gamma   90.00
#
_symmetry.space_group_name_H-M   'P 1'
#
loop_
_entity.id
_entity.type
_entity.pdbx_description
1 polymer ?
#
loop_
_entity_poly.entity_id
_entity_poly.type
_entity_poly.pdbx_seq_one_letter_code
_entity_poly.pdbx_strand_id
1 'polypeptide(L)'
;MASDGEDPTSERAGDDSENPTASDAFARLGNEMRLHAIRTVAEADHPPTFTDLFEASDADTTAGFAYHLRQLSGHYVEKVRETYRLTYAGRQVARALPSGEYTRRIDRDPESFAGACPVCDAETLTVAAVDNHVSVACTDCETNLLTLPFPPSGVRDRPTEELLAAFDSYHRRRLALVGDGVCPDCAGSAVGRIEYADPEAVPNSPADADADSDDADDEAHARPTLAIECERCPFEMSVPVTLGVVDHSEVVAFYADHGERLADRPLWNLGSEWREAVLSADPWCVRVTTRLDDEELQLLVGDGPTVVDVERRPVDAAETSEVDAPDADEPVTTPEEPDSATPAESAN
;
A
#
# COMPACT_ATOMS: atom_id res chain seq x y z
N MET A 1 20.45 42.02 -57.74
CA MET A 1 19.22 41.31 -57.36
C MET A 1 19.63 39.94 -56.86
N ALA A 2 19.92 39.86 -55.58
CA ALA A 2 20.02 38.63 -54.80
C ALA A 2 19.59 39.05 -53.40
N SER A 3 18.56 38.38 -52.89
CA SER A 3 17.84 38.69 -51.67
C SER A 3 18.66 38.34 -50.44
N ASP A 4 18.86 39.32 -49.56
CA ASP A 4 19.23 39.12 -48.17
C ASP A 4 18.07 38.39 -47.47
N GLY A 5 18.28 37.11 -47.18
CA GLY A 5 17.44 36.31 -46.30
C GLY A 5 18.22 36.01 -45.03
N GLU A 6 18.11 36.91 -44.04
CA GLU A 6 18.48 36.61 -42.67
C GLU A 6 17.47 35.59 -42.12
N ASP A 7 17.97 34.38 -41.88
CA ASP A 7 17.30 33.33 -41.13
C ASP A 7 17.42 33.66 -39.64
N PRO A 8 16.34 34.05 -38.94
CA PRO A 8 16.41 34.23 -37.51
C PRO A 8 16.39 32.82 -36.90
N THR A 9 17.57 32.32 -36.57
CA THR A 9 17.71 31.26 -35.58
C THR A 9 16.90 31.66 -34.37
N SER A 10 15.72 31.02 -34.25
CA SER A 10 14.85 31.05 -33.10
C SER A 10 15.66 30.56 -31.90
N GLU A 11 16.29 31.51 -31.23
CA GLU A 11 16.68 31.41 -29.84
C GLU A 11 15.41 31.11 -29.04
N ARG A 12 15.06 29.82 -28.94
CA ARG A 12 14.32 29.33 -27.79
C ARG A 12 15.28 29.37 -26.61
N ALA A 13 15.56 30.58 -26.15
CA ALA A 13 15.88 30.80 -24.76
C ALA A 13 14.67 30.23 -24.00
N GLY A 14 14.85 29.05 -23.40
CA GLY A 14 13.94 28.58 -22.38
C GLY A 14 13.88 29.68 -21.35
N ASP A 15 12.73 30.34 -21.27
CA ASP A 15 12.41 31.22 -20.17
C ASP A 15 12.39 30.33 -18.93
N ASP A 16 13.51 30.28 -18.21
CA ASP A 16 13.57 29.95 -16.78
C ASP A 16 12.75 31.00 -16.02
N SER A 17 11.45 31.08 -16.31
CA SER A 17 10.51 31.82 -15.49
C SER A 17 10.49 31.10 -14.16
N GLU A 18 11.14 31.69 -13.17
CA GLU A 18 11.44 31.14 -11.84
C GLU A 18 10.29 30.28 -11.32
N ASN A 19 10.49 28.96 -11.31
CA ASN A 19 9.57 28.04 -10.66
C ASN A 19 9.37 28.52 -9.20
N PRO A 20 8.13 28.67 -8.72
CA PRO A 20 7.91 29.15 -7.37
C PRO A 20 8.58 28.22 -6.37
N THR A 21 9.16 28.78 -5.30
CA THR A 21 9.56 27.95 -4.17
C THR A 21 8.33 27.25 -3.57
N ALA A 22 8.54 26.18 -2.81
CA ALA A 22 7.43 25.50 -2.13
C ALA A 22 6.62 26.48 -1.25
N SER A 23 7.30 27.35 -0.50
CA SER A 23 6.66 28.36 0.34
C SER A 23 5.82 29.34 -0.48
N ASP A 24 6.34 29.83 -1.62
CA ASP A 24 5.59 30.73 -2.50
C ASP A 24 4.37 30.05 -3.11
N ALA A 25 4.50 28.78 -3.50
CA ALA A 25 3.41 27.97 -4.01
C ALA A 25 2.28 27.82 -2.97
N PHE A 26 2.62 27.41 -1.74
CA PHE A 26 1.65 27.29 -0.66
C PHE A 26 1.06 28.65 -0.25
N ALA A 27 1.84 29.73 -0.23
CA ALA A 27 1.35 31.07 0.07
C ALA A 27 0.35 31.56 -1.01
N ARG A 28 0.58 31.24 -2.28
CA ARG A 28 -0.39 31.49 -3.35
C ARG A 28 -1.65 30.65 -3.15
N LEU A 29 -1.56 29.40 -2.75
CA LEU A 29 -2.75 28.56 -2.55
C LEU A 29 -3.50 28.84 -1.24
N GLY A 30 -2.84 29.43 -0.23
CA GLY A 30 -3.40 29.73 1.09
C GLY A 30 -4.42 30.89 1.13
N ASN A 31 -5.30 31.00 0.13
CA ASN A 31 -6.35 32.01 0.07
C ASN A 31 -7.62 31.43 -0.56
N GLU A 32 -8.73 31.57 0.16
CA GLU A 32 -10.03 31.01 -0.20
C GLU A 32 -10.51 31.45 -1.59
N MET A 33 -10.39 32.74 -1.92
CA MET A 33 -10.80 33.26 -3.23
C MET A 33 -10.02 32.65 -4.39
N ARG A 34 -8.73 32.34 -4.17
CA ARG A 34 -7.89 31.68 -5.19
C ARG A 34 -8.23 30.20 -5.33
N LEU A 35 -8.47 29.50 -4.24
CA LEU A 35 -8.92 28.10 -4.29
C LEU A 35 -10.32 27.98 -4.92
N HIS A 36 -11.20 28.93 -4.64
CA HIS A 36 -12.52 29.03 -5.27
C HIS A 36 -12.40 29.22 -6.78
N ALA A 37 -11.56 30.16 -7.24
CA ALA A 37 -11.33 30.35 -8.67
C ALA A 37 -10.80 29.08 -9.38
N ILE A 38 -9.86 28.35 -8.76
CA ILE A 38 -9.38 27.05 -9.29
C ILE A 38 -10.52 26.06 -9.42
N ARG A 39 -11.37 25.95 -8.39
CA ARG A 39 -12.53 25.06 -8.37
C ARG A 39 -13.56 25.43 -9.43
N THR A 40 -13.87 26.71 -9.58
CA THR A 40 -14.79 27.20 -10.63
C THR A 40 -14.29 26.84 -12.03
N VAL A 41 -12.98 26.97 -12.28
CA VAL A 41 -12.40 26.52 -13.58
C VAL A 41 -12.50 25.01 -13.73
N ALA A 42 -12.34 24.23 -12.65
CA ALA A 42 -12.40 22.77 -12.68
C ALA A 42 -13.81 22.22 -12.94
N GLU A 43 -14.83 22.87 -12.37
CA GLU A 43 -16.23 22.41 -12.38
C GLU A 43 -17.02 22.94 -13.59
N ALA A 44 -16.50 23.92 -14.31
CA ALA A 44 -17.19 24.50 -15.46
C ALA A 44 -17.22 23.54 -16.67
N ASP A 45 -18.41 23.37 -17.28
CA ASP A 45 -18.60 22.57 -18.50
C ASP A 45 -17.74 23.07 -19.68
N HIS A 46 -17.44 24.37 -19.70
CA HIS A 46 -16.66 25.04 -20.72
C HIS A 46 -15.66 25.99 -20.04
N PRO A 47 -14.48 26.25 -20.64
CA PRO A 47 -13.49 27.19 -20.08
C PRO A 47 -14.12 28.56 -19.77
N PRO A 48 -14.20 28.98 -18.49
CA PRO A 48 -14.90 30.19 -18.11
C PRO A 48 -14.11 31.44 -18.49
N THR A 49 -14.82 32.53 -18.77
CA THR A 49 -14.23 33.87 -18.95
C THR A 49 -13.89 34.52 -17.62
N PHE A 50 -13.25 35.69 -17.66
CA PHE A 50 -13.02 36.48 -16.44
C PHE A 50 -14.33 36.85 -15.74
N THR A 51 -15.35 37.22 -16.52
CA THR A 51 -16.65 37.61 -15.99
C THR A 51 -17.33 36.44 -15.29
N ASP A 52 -17.33 35.26 -15.90
CA ASP A 52 -17.90 34.05 -15.29
C ASP A 52 -17.22 33.73 -13.95
N LEU A 53 -15.88 33.82 -13.91
CA LEU A 53 -15.11 33.58 -12.69
C LEU A 53 -15.36 34.64 -11.60
N PHE A 54 -15.53 35.90 -11.99
CA PHE A 54 -15.82 36.98 -11.05
C PHE A 54 -17.24 36.86 -10.48
N GLU A 55 -18.24 36.60 -11.33
CA GLU A 55 -19.63 36.44 -10.93
C GLU A 55 -19.84 35.23 -10.01
N ALA A 56 -19.04 34.17 -10.19
CA ALA A 56 -19.06 33.02 -9.30
C ALA A 56 -18.34 33.27 -7.96
N SER A 57 -17.58 34.36 -7.81
CA SER A 57 -16.74 34.63 -6.63
C SER A 57 -17.41 35.57 -5.62
N ASP A 58 -17.01 35.48 -4.34
CA ASP A 58 -17.43 36.41 -3.29
C ASP A 58 -16.63 37.73 -3.28
N ALA A 59 -16.01 38.12 -4.41
CA ALA A 59 -15.17 39.30 -4.48
C ALA A 59 -15.99 40.59 -4.58
N ASP A 60 -15.76 41.55 -3.68
CA ASP A 60 -16.45 42.85 -3.68
C ASP A 60 -16.15 43.71 -4.92
N THR A 61 -14.96 43.53 -5.51
CA THR A 61 -14.49 44.35 -6.64
C THR A 61 -13.78 43.52 -7.70
N THR A 62 -13.96 43.93 -8.95
CA THR A 62 -13.26 43.34 -10.11
C THR A 62 -11.74 43.49 -10.00
N ALA A 63 -11.26 44.62 -9.45
CA ALA A 63 -9.83 44.87 -9.26
C ALA A 63 -9.21 43.91 -8.23
N GLY A 64 -9.91 43.67 -7.12
CA GLY A 64 -9.52 42.70 -6.09
C GLY A 64 -9.48 41.29 -6.67
N PHE A 65 -10.55 40.85 -7.33
CA PHE A 65 -10.59 39.53 -7.97
C PHE A 65 -9.48 39.35 -9.01
N ALA A 66 -9.26 40.36 -9.86
CA ALA A 66 -8.18 40.33 -10.84
C ALA A 66 -6.80 40.20 -10.19
N TYR A 67 -6.58 40.78 -9.00
CA TYR A 67 -5.35 40.55 -8.25
C TYR A 67 -5.19 39.08 -7.86
N HIS A 68 -6.22 38.45 -7.28
CA HIS A 68 -6.18 37.04 -6.90
C HIS A 68 -5.95 36.12 -8.10
N LEU A 69 -6.64 36.36 -9.22
CA LEU A 69 -6.49 35.56 -10.44
C LEU A 69 -5.09 35.71 -11.07
N ARG A 70 -4.48 36.91 -11.01
CA ARG A 70 -3.11 37.13 -11.47
C ARG A 70 -2.09 36.33 -10.67
N GLN A 71 -2.28 36.14 -9.36
CA GLN A 71 -1.38 35.34 -8.52
C GLN A 71 -1.36 33.86 -8.92
N LEU A 72 -2.46 33.36 -9.52
CA LEU A 72 -2.60 32.00 -10.03
C LEU A 72 -2.14 31.83 -11.47
N SER A 73 -2.12 32.93 -12.23
CA SER A 73 -1.86 32.92 -13.67
C SER A 73 -0.45 32.42 -13.98
N GLY A 74 -0.32 31.64 -15.05
CA GLY A 74 0.94 31.04 -15.49
C GLY A 74 1.22 29.67 -14.85
N HIS A 75 1.07 29.55 -13.53
CA HIS A 75 1.42 28.30 -12.83
C HIS A 75 0.24 27.38 -12.55
N TYR A 76 -0.92 27.90 -12.14
CA TYR A 76 -2.12 27.09 -11.82
C TYR A 76 -3.23 27.25 -12.85
N VAL A 77 -3.35 28.46 -13.41
CA VAL A 77 -4.36 28.79 -14.41
C VAL A 77 -3.66 29.46 -15.60
N GLU A 78 -4.08 29.10 -16.80
CA GLU A 78 -3.63 29.72 -18.04
C GLU A 78 -4.80 30.45 -18.71
N LYS A 79 -4.55 31.68 -19.16
CA LYS A 79 -5.52 32.43 -19.97
C LYS A 79 -5.33 32.09 -21.44
N VAL A 80 -6.35 31.49 -22.05
CA VAL A 80 -6.41 31.18 -23.47
C VAL A 80 -7.47 32.06 -24.12
N ARG A 81 -7.05 33.04 -24.91
CA ARG A 81 -7.90 34.12 -25.45
C ARG A 81 -8.63 34.85 -24.33
N GLU A 82 -9.94 34.67 -24.21
CA GLU A 82 -10.78 35.32 -23.20
C GLU A 82 -11.17 34.38 -22.05
N THR A 83 -10.76 33.10 -22.14
CA THR A 83 -11.13 32.03 -21.20
C THR A 83 -9.95 31.55 -20.38
N TYR A 84 -10.23 30.85 -19.28
CA TYR A 84 -9.23 30.31 -18.37
C TYR A 84 -9.30 28.78 -18.33
N ARG A 85 -8.13 28.13 -18.25
CA ARG A 85 -8.00 26.68 -18.11
C ARG A 85 -6.99 26.36 -17.01
N LEU A 86 -7.16 25.21 -16.36
CA LEU A 86 -6.16 24.74 -15.40
C LEU A 86 -4.91 24.25 -16.11
N THR A 87 -3.75 24.54 -15.53
CA THR A 87 -2.49 23.84 -15.85
C THR A 87 -2.49 22.44 -15.23
N TYR A 88 -1.39 21.69 -15.34
CA TYR A 88 -1.23 20.45 -14.58
C TYR A 88 -1.30 20.71 -13.06
N ALA A 89 -0.53 21.66 -12.54
CA ALA A 89 -0.55 22.00 -11.11
C ALA A 89 -1.93 22.45 -10.64
N GLY A 90 -2.64 23.27 -11.44
CA GLY A 90 -4.01 23.65 -11.14
C GLY A 90 -4.98 22.47 -11.04
N ARG A 91 -4.84 21.48 -11.93
CA ARG A 91 -5.63 20.23 -11.86
C ARG A 91 -5.32 19.40 -10.63
N GLN A 92 -4.05 19.30 -10.23
CA GLN A 92 -3.68 18.56 -9.02
C GLN A 92 -4.29 19.21 -7.77
N VAL A 93 -4.23 20.54 -7.66
CA VAL A 93 -4.92 21.27 -6.57
C VAL A 93 -6.43 21.04 -6.62
N ALA A 94 -7.05 21.19 -7.79
CA ALA A 94 -8.50 21.00 -7.95
C ALA A 94 -8.97 19.59 -7.56
N ARG A 95 -8.14 18.56 -7.73
CA ARG A 95 -8.42 17.17 -7.31
C ARG A 95 -8.24 16.98 -5.80
N ALA A 96 -7.20 17.57 -5.21
CA ALA A 96 -6.88 17.41 -3.80
C ALA A 96 -7.90 18.08 -2.85
N LEU A 97 -8.55 19.16 -3.31
CA LEU A 97 -9.57 19.86 -2.50
C LEU A 97 -10.78 18.96 -2.14
N PRO A 98 -11.50 18.36 -3.11
CA PRO A 98 -12.62 17.47 -2.80
C PRO A 98 -12.18 16.11 -2.24
N SER A 99 -10.96 15.63 -2.53
CA SER A 99 -10.46 14.35 -1.99
C SER A 99 -10.32 14.39 -0.46
N GLY A 100 -10.19 15.60 0.12
CA GLY A 100 -10.08 15.83 1.54
C GLY A 100 -8.67 15.61 2.10
N GLU A 101 -7.70 15.30 1.25
CA GLU A 101 -6.35 14.85 1.63
C GLU A 101 -5.63 15.79 2.60
N TYR A 102 -5.82 17.11 2.48
CA TYR A 102 -5.22 18.11 3.36
C TYR A 102 -6.17 18.71 4.39
N THR A 103 -7.46 18.30 4.39
CA THR A 103 -8.51 18.98 5.16
C THR A 103 -9.35 18.04 6.03
N ARG A 104 -9.19 16.72 5.89
CA ARG A 104 -9.99 15.73 6.58
C ARG A 104 -9.12 14.68 7.24
N ARG A 105 -9.46 14.40 8.50
CA ARG A 105 -9.08 13.19 9.22
C ARG A 105 -10.36 12.40 9.43
N ILE A 106 -10.39 11.17 8.94
CA ILE A 106 -11.55 10.30 9.03
C ILE A 106 -11.21 9.17 9.98
N ASP A 107 -11.99 9.11 11.05
CA ASP A 107 -12.04 7.98 11.97
C ASP A 107 -13.35 7.24 11.75
N ARG A 108 -13.30 5.91 11.80
CA ARG A 108 -14.44 5.02 11.68
C ARG A 108 -14.34 3.95 12.76
N ASP A 109 -15.39 3.86 13.58
CA ASP A 109 -15.50 2.82 14.59
C ASP A 109 -15.43 1.41 13.95
N PRO A 110 -14.87 0.41 14.64
CA PRO A 110 -14.81 -0.95 14.14
C PRO A 110 -16.19 -1.49 13.74
N GLU A 111 -16.26 -2.05 12.54
CA GLU A 111 -17.47 -2.70 12.02
C GLU A 111 -17.13 -4.11 11.53
N SER A 112 -17.94 -5.09 11.94
CA SER A 112 -17.76 -6.48 11.53
C SER A 112 -18.27 -6.73 10.11
N PHE A 113 -17.59 -7.59 9.37
CA PHE A 113 -18.00 -8.06 8.05
C PHE A 113 -17.67 -9.54 7.86
N ALA A 114 -18.35 -10.18 6.91
CA ALA A 114 -18.10 -11.57 6.56
C ALA A 114 -16.76 -11.68 5.80
N GLY A 115 -15.86 -12.50 6.32
CA GLY A 115 -14.54 -12.75 5.74
C GLY A 115 -13.79 -13.76 6.57
N ALA A 116 -13.12 -14.71 5.91
CA ALA A 116 -12.31 -15.71 6.60
C ALA A 116 -10.97 -15.11 7.05
N CYS A 117 -10.57 -15.37 8.30
CA CYS A 117 -9.22 -15.10 8.77
C CYS A 117 -8.26 -16.16 8.21
N PRO A 118 -7.15 -15.79 7.55
CA PRO A 118 -6.18 -16.77 7.04
C PRO A 118 -5.31 -17.42 8.14
N VAL A 119 -5.50 -17.05 9.41
CA VAL A 119 -4.73 -17.55 10.56
C VAL A 119 -5.51 -18.54 11.42
N CYS A 120 -6.75 -18.20 11.78
CA CYS A 120 -7.58 -19.00 12.70
C CYS A 120 -8.91 -19.47 12.09
N ASP A 121 -9.13 -19.24 10.79
CA ASP A 121 -10.33 -19.61 10.04
C ASP A 121 -11.66 -19.01 10.55
N ALA A 122 -11.61 -18.02 11.45
CA ALA A 122 -12.79 -17.28 11.87
C ALA A 122 -13.48 -16.62 10.66
N GLU A 123 -14.81 -16.74 10.54
CA GLU A 123 -15.58 -16.26 9.38
C GLU A 123 -15.99 -14.78 9.47
N THR A 124 -15.57 -14.10 10.53
CA THR A 124 -15.87 -12.68 10.77
C THR A 124 -14.58 -11.91 11.01
N LEU A 125 -14.43 -10.80 10.29
CA LEU A 125 -13.35 -9.84 10.47
C LEU A 125 -13.94 -8.48 10.85
N THR A 126 -13.08 -7.58 11.31
CA THR A 126 -13.45 -6.19 11.59
C THR A 126 -12.66 -5.25 10.70
N VAL A 127 -13.31 -4.16 10.28
CA VAL A 127 -12.67 -3.03 9.61
C VAL A 127 -12.85 -1.77 10.44
N ALA A 128 -11.78 -1.01 10.61
CA ALA A 128 -11.80 0.29 11.27
C ALA A 128 -10.98 1.30 10.46
N ALA A 129 -11.15 2.59 10.74
CA ALA A 129 -10.25 3.62 10.24
C ALA A 129 -9.82 4.56 11.35
N VAL A 130 -8.54 4.91 11.42
CA VAL A 130 -8.00 5.90 12.34
C VAL A 130 -7.02 6.79 11.58
N ASP A 131 -7.22 8.10 11.61
CA ASP A 131 -6.43 9.09 10.85
C ASP A 131 -6.20 8.66 9.38
N ASN A 132 -7.29 8.24 8.72
CA ASN A 132 -7.30 7.76 7.33
C ASN A 132 -6.48 6.48 7.06
N HIS A 133 -6.04 5.75 8.09
CA HIS A 133 -5.51 4.39 7.91
C HIS A 133 -6.63 3.39 8.10
N VAL A 134 -6.86 2.55 7.09
CA VAL A 134 -7.86 1.48 7.17
C VAL A 134 -7.16 0.21 7.64
N SER A 135 -7.70 -0.38 8.71
CA SER A 135 -7.20 -1.62 9.30
C SER A 135 -8.24 -2.72 9.14
N VAL A 136 -7.80 -3.91 8.73
CA VAL A 136 -8.60 -5.14 8.71
C VAL A 136 -7.97 -6.11 9.70
N ALA A 137 -8.76 -6.57 10.68
CA ALA A 137 -8.26 -7.42 11.76
C ALA A 137 -9.25 -8.55 12.10
N CYS A 138 -8.73 -9.63 12.68
CA CYS A 138 -9.53 -10.68 13.29
C CYS A 138 -9.64 -10.43 14.80
N THR A 139 -10.86 -10.48 15.34
CA THR A 139 -11.09 -10.33 16.79
C THR A 139 -10.81 -11.61 17.58
N ASP A 140 -10.82 -12.76 16.91
CA ASP A 140 -10.76 -14.06 17.58
C ASP A 140 -9.32 -14.47 17.90
N CYS A 141 -8.38 -14.17 16.99
CA CYS A 141 -6.94 -14.36 17.20
C CYS A 141 -6.17 -13.04 17.30
N GLU A 142 -6.88 -11.91 17.41
CA GLU A 142 -6.33 -10.55 17.58
C GLU A 142 -5.31 -10.13 16.49
N THR A 143 -5.26 -10.85 15.37
CA THR A 143 -4.30 -10.59 14.29
C THR A 143 -4.77 -9.39 13.44
N ASN A 144 -3.90 -8.39 13.30
CA ASN A 144 -4.05 -7.35 12.29
C ASN A 144 -3.57 -7.87 10.94
N LEU A 145 -4.50 -8.07 10.01
CA LEU A 145 -4.21 -8.67 8.70
C LEU A 145 -3.63 -7.65 7.73
N LEU A 146 -4.08 -6.39 7.81
CA LEU A 146 -3.64 -5.33 6.92
C LEU A 146 -3.95 -3.95 7.51
N THR A 147 -2.98 -3.03 7.46
CA THR A 147 -3.20 -1.61 7.76
C THR A 147 -2.49 -0.77 6.71
N LEU A 148 -3.23 0.04 5.96
CA LEU A 148 -2.68 0.91 4.91
C LEU A 148 -3.41 2.26 4.88
N PRO A 149 -2.73 3.35 4.48
CA PRO A 149 -3.37 4.65 4.32
C PRO A 149 -4.38 4.62 3.16
N PHE A 150 -5.55 5.22 3.36
CA PHE A 150 -6.56 5.35 2.32
C PHE A 150 -7.10 6.79 2.24
N PRO A 151 -7.12 7.44 1.06
CA PRO A 151 -7.55 8.82 0.96
C PRO A 151 -8.93 9.05 1.60
N PRO A 152 -9.18 10.21 2.25
CA PRO A 152 -10.43 10.47 2.95
C PRO A 152 -11.69 10.25 2.09
N SER A 153 -11.62 10.60 0.80
CA SER A 153 -12.70 10.36 -0.17
C SER A 153 -13.02 8.89 -0.45
N GLY A 154 -12.09 7.98 -0.16
CA GLY A 154 -12.29 6.53 -0.23
C GLY A 154 -13.00 5.96 1.00
N VAL A 155 -12.85 6.62 2.16
CA VAL A 155 -13.44 6.18 3.44
C VAL A 155 -14.80 6.81 3.68
N ARG A 156 -14.93 8.11 3.43
CA ARG A 156 -16.09 8.91 3.84
C ARG A 156 -17.38 8.47 3.16
N ASP A 157 -18.45 8.38 3.94
CA ASP A 157 -19.83 8.12 3.49
C ASP A 157 -19.97 6.83 2.65
N ARG A 158 -19.05 5.88 2.81
CA ARG A 158 -19.02 4.63 2.05
C ARG A 158 -19.45 3.44 2.93
N PRO A 159 -20.39 2.60 2.47
CA PRO A 159 -20.74 1.38 3.20
C PRO A 159 -19.54 0.42 3.24
N THR A 160 -19.50 -0.47 4.24
CA THR A 160 -18.37 -1.37 4.51
C THR A 160 -17.91 -2.18 3.31
N GLU A 161 -18.85 -2.82 2.61
CA GLU A 161 -18.54 -3.65 1.46
C GLU A 161 -17.88 -2.84 0.33
N GLU A 162 -18.42 -1.67 0.01
CA GLU A 162 -17.83 -0.78 -1.00
C GLU A 162 -16.48 -0.22 -0.55
N LEU A 163 -16.31 0.06 0.76
CA LEU A 163 -15.03 0.50 1.32
C LEU A 163 -13.96 -0.56 1.10
N LEU A 164 -14.23 -1.79 1.51
CA LEU A 164 -13.30 -2.91 1.40
C LEU A 164 -12.94 -3.19 -0.06
N ALA A 165 -13.95 -3.26 -0.95
CA ALA A 165 -13.73 -3.48 -2.38
C ALA A 165 -12.85 -2.39 -3.01
N ALA A 166 -13.09 -1.12 -2.65
CA ALA A 166 -12.31 0.00 -3.15
C ALA A 166 -10.91 0.08 -2.53
N PHE A 167 -10.76 -0.29 -1.25
CA PHE A 167 -9.51 -0.31 -0.53
C PHE A 167 -8.55 -1.38 -1.08
N ASP A 168 -9.05 -2.61 -1.26
CA ASP A 168 -8.34 -3.70 -1.94
C ASP A 168 -7.91 -3.25 -3.34
N SER A 169 -8.90 -2.77 -4.10
CA SER A 169 -8.71 -2.27 -5.44
C SER A 169 -7.64 -1.19 -5.52
N TYR A 170 -7.63 -0.22 -4.62
CA TYR A 170 -6.68 0.88 -4.66
C TYR A 170 -5.25 0.39 -4.38
N HIS A 171 -5.09 -0.43 -3.34
CA HIS A 171 -3.77 -0.91 -2.94
C HIS A 171 -3.18 -1.93 -3.91
N ARG A 172 -4.01 -2.77 -4.54
CA ARG A 172 -3.53 -3.69 -5.59
C ARG A 172 -2.89 -2.92 -6.76
N ARG A 173 -3.49 -1.82 -7.21
CA ARG A 173 -2.90 -1.00 -8.29
C ARG A 173 -1.66 -0.22 -7.82
N ARG A 174 -1.58 0.16 -6.54
CA ARG A 174 -0.36 0.77 -5.98
C ARG A 174 0.79 -0.23 -5.91
N LEU A 175 0.52 -1.46 -5.48
CA LEU A 175 1.50 -2.55 -5.46
C LEU A 175 1.98 -2.89 -6.88
N ALA A 176 1.08 -2.94 -7.86
CA ALA A 176 1.46 -3.13 -9.26
C ALA A 176 2.43 -2.03 -9.77
N LEU A 177 2.14 -0.75 -9.48
CA LEU A 177 3.05 0.35 -9.84
C LEU A 177 4.42 0.20 -9.18
N VAL A 178 4.45 -0.18 -7.91
CA VAL A 178 5.69 -0.45 -7.19
C VAL A 178 6.46 -1.62 -7.79
N GLY A 179 5.77 -2.70 -8.17
CA GLY A 179 6.38 -3.83 -8.88
C GLY A 179 7.02 -3.43 -10.20
N ASP A 180 6.45 -2.44 -10.89
CA ASP A 180 7.00 -1.81 -12.10
C ASP A 180 8.12 -0.78 -11.81
N GLY A 181 8.51 -0.58 -10.54
CA GLY A 181 9.52 0.39 -10.12
C GLY A 181 9.03 1.84 -10.13
N VAL A 182 7.71 2.07 -10.10
CA VAL A 182 7.08 3.39 -10.15
C VAL A 182 6.41 3.73 -8.82
N CYS A 183 6.82 4.84 -8.20
CA CYS A 183 6.19 5.33 -6.98
C CYS A 183 4.72 5.75 -7.26
N PRO A 184 3.74 5.22 -6.50
CA PRO A 184 2.34 5.54 -6.72
C PRO A 184 1.96 7.00 -6.38
N ASP A 185 2.77 7.70 -5.57
CA ASP A 185 2.46 9.06 -5.11
C ASP A 185 3.10 10.16 -5.99
N CYS A 186 4.35 9.97 -6.41
CA CYS A 186 5.08 10.98 -7.19
C CYS A 186 5.51 10.53 -8.59
N ALA A 187 5.23 9.28 -8.97
CA ALA A 187 5.72 8.65 -10.21
C ALA A 187 7.27 8.63 -10.35
N GLY A 188 7.98 8.83 -9.24
CA GLY A 188 9.44 8.65 -9.16
C GLY A 188 9.85 7.18 -9.15
N SER A 189 11.15 6.94 -9.08
CA SER A 189 11.71 5.58 -8.94
C SER A 189 11.34 5.00 -7.58
N ALA A 190 10.65 3.87 -7.57
CA ALA A 190 10.40 3.06 -6.39
C ALA A 190 11.36 1.86 -6.40
N VAL A 191 12.03 1.62 -5.29
CA VAL A 191 13.00 0.53 -5.13
C VAL A 191 12.53 -0.35 -3.98
N GLY A 192 12.35 -1.64 -4.27
CA GLY A 192 12.06 -2.65 -3.26
C GLY A 192 13.33 -3.36 -2.81
N ARG A 193 13.39 -3.74 -1.55
CA ARG A 193 14.40 -4.60 -0.94
C ARG A 193 13.70 -5.62 -0.05
N ILE A 194 14.27 -6.81 0.06
CA ILE A 194 13.81 -7.75 1.07
C ILE A 194 14.60 -7.52 2.34
N GLU A 195 13.91 -7.50 3.47
CA GLU A 195 14.50 -7.43 4.80
C GLU A 195 13.65 -8.22 5.78
N TYR A 196 14.17 -8.46 6.97
CA TYR A 196 13.36 -8.99 8.05
C TYR A 196 12.45 -7.89 8.59
N ALA A 197 11.19 -8.21 8.83
CA ALA A 197 10.23 -7.29 9.43
C ALA A 197 10.79 -6.77 10.76
N ASP A 198 10.84 -5.44 10.90
CA ASP A 198 11.13 -4.82 12.20
C ASP A 198 9.86 -4.93 13.07
N PRO A 199 9.93 -5.65 14.21
CA PRO A 199 8.78 -5.82 15.10
C PRO A 199 8.26 -4.50 15.69
N GLU A 200 9.10 -3.45 15.74
CA GLU A 200 8.72 -2.13 16.25
C GLU A 200 8.21 -1.16 15.15
N ALA A 201 8.49 -1.43 13.87
CA ALA A 201 8.14 -0.54 12.77
C ALA A 201 6.75 -0.77 12.16
N VAL A 202 6.08 -1.87 12.49
CA VAL A 202 4.72 -2.14 12.01
C VAL A 202 3.75 -1.30 12.84
N PRO A 203 3.04 -0.31 12.26
CA PRO A 203 2.00 0.38 13.00
C PRO A 203 0.86 -0.63 13.24
N ASN A 204 0.83 -1.18 14.45
CA ASN A 204 -0.13 -2.17 14.95
C ASN A 204 0.01 -3.60 14.39
N SER A 205 1.22 -4.15 14.28
CA SER A 205 1.32 -5.60 14.57
C SER A 205 0.95 -5.77 16.05
N PRO A 206 0.21 -6.80 16.49
CA PRO A 206 0.11 -7.09 17.91
C PRO A 206 1.54 -7.34 18.41
N ALA A 207 2.11 -6.32 19.05
CA ALA A 207 3.04 -6.55 20.12
C ALA A 207 2.26 -7.39 21.13
N ASP A 208 2.83 -8.54 21.49
CA ASP A 208 2.36 -9.41 22.57
C ASP A 208 1.18 -10.35 22.23
N ALA A 209 1.46 -11.36 21.41
CA ALA A 209 0.89 -12.69 21.63
C ALA A 209 2.07 -13.63 21.98
N ASP A 210 2.23 -13.89 23.29
CA ASP A 210 3.10 -14.88 23.91
C ASP A 210 4.63 -14.69 23.80
N ALA A 211 5.16 -13.62 24.40
CA ALA A 211 6.56 -13.55 24.83
C ALA A 211 6.75 -14.17 26.23
N ASP A 212 6.35 -15.43 26.39
CA ASP A 212 6.62 -16.27 27.57
C ASP A 212 7.31 -17.60 27.17
N SER A 213 8.07 -17.58 26.08
CA SER A 213 9.08 -18.61 25.79
C SER A 213 10.47 -18.06 26.08
N ASP A 214 11.06 -18.48 27.20
CA ASP A 214 12.48 -18.31 27.54
C ASP A 214 13.41 -19.13 26.60
N ASP A 215 13.17 -19.10 25.30
CA ASP A 215 14.02 -19.76 24.30
C ASP A 215 14.81 -18.69 23.53
N ALA A 216 16.11 -18.70 23.73
CA ALA A 216 17.07 -17.77 23.13
C ALA A 216 17.31 -18.00 21.61
N ASP A 217 16.27 -18.44 20.89
CA ASP A 217 16.26 -18.70 19.44
C ASP A 217 15.27 -17.79 18.67
N ASP A 218 14.81 -16.69 19.28
CA ASP A 218 13.84 -15.74 18.69
C ASP A 218 14.36 -14.94 17.47
N GLU A 219 15.66 -14.98 17.18
CA GLU A 219 16.20 -14.43 15.93
C GLU A 219 15.78 -15.25 14.68
N ALA A 220 15.22 -16.46 14.85
CA ALA A 220 14.91 -17.39 13.77
C ALA A 220 13.52 -17.22 13.12
N HIS A 221 12.66 -16.33 13.62
CA HIS A 221 11.26 -16.21 13.17
C HIS A 221 10.89 -14.85 12.55
N ALA A 222 11.86 -13.98 12.31
CA ALA A 222 11.56 -12.72 11.65
C ALA A 222 11.04 -12.98 10.23
N ARG A 223 9.81 -12.53 9.96
CA ARG A 223 9.17 -12.73 8.65
C ARG A 223 9.87 -11.88 7.59
N PRO A 224 10.20 -12.43 6.41
CA PRO A 224 10.71 -11.62 5.33
C PRO A 224 9.61 -10.67 4.86
N THR A 225 10.01 -9.44 4.57
CA THR A 225 9.13 -8.36 4.13
C THR A 225 9.77 -7.65 2.96
N LEU A 226 8.94 -7.31 1.98
CA LEU A 226 9.31 -6.42 0.90
C LEU A 226 9.14 -4.97 1.37
N ALA A 227 10.26 -4.33 1.72
CA ALA A 227 10.33 -2.91 2.02
C ALA A 227 10.52 -2.11 0.73
N ILE A 228 9.68 -1.11 0.52
CA ILE A 228 9.63 -0.30 -0.69
C ILE A 228 9.81 1.16 -0.30
N GLU A 229 10.74 1.83 -0.96
CA GLU A 229 11.02 3.25 -0.77
C GLU A 229 11.04 3.99 -2.11
N CYS A 230 10.69 5.28 -2.09
CA CYS A 230 10.90 6.15 -3.24
C CYS A 230 12.16 7.00 -3.10
N GLU A 231 12.95 7.11 -4.17
CA GLU A 231 14.15 7.96 -4.21
C GLU A 231 13.86 9.47 -4.25
N ARG A 232 12.58 9.87 -4.34
CA ARG A 232 12.15 11.26 -4.61
C ARG A 232 11.22 11.85 -3.57
N CYS A 233 10.37 11.04 -2.96
CA CYS A 233 9.46 11.49 -1.90
C CYS A 233 9.52 10.54 -0.71
N PRO A 234 9.01 10.94 0.47
CA PRO A 234 8.97 10.09 1.67
C PRO A 234 7.97 8.92 1.58
N PHE A 235 7.72 8.38 0.38
CA PHE A 235 6.85 7.22 0.23
C PHE A 235 7.61 5.98 0.71
N GLU A 236 7.02 5.28 1.66
CA GLU A 236 7.45 4.00 2.18
C GLU A 236 6.26 3.04 2.23
N MET A 237 6.52 1.76 2.00
CA MET A 237 5.54 0.69 2.11
C MET A 237 6.24 -0.60 2.47
N SER A 238 5.64 -1.37 3.38
CA SER A 238 6.19 -2.62 3.88
C SER A 238 5.09 -3.67 3.78
N VAL A 239 5.34 -4.75 3.05
CA VAL A 239 4.35 -5.80 2.75
C VAL A 239 4.99 -7.19 2.75
N PRO A 240 4.22 -8.27 3.02
CA PRO A 240 4.70 -9.63 2.79
C PRO A 240 5.24 -9.78 1.35
N VAL A 241 6.28 -10.60 1.17
CA VAL A 241 6.91 -10.81 -0.14
C VAL A 241 5.90 -11.33 -1.17
N THR A 242 4.92 -12.12 -0.72
CA THR A 242 3.78 -12.60 -1.49
C THR A 242 3.05 -11.46 -2.19
N LEU A 243 2.79 -10.34 -1.51
CA LEU A 243 2.08 -9.19 -2.10
C LEU A 243 2.88 -8.51 -3.22
N GLY A 244 4.21 -8.70 -3.25
CA GLY A 244 5.07 -8.23 -4.33
C GLY A 244 4.96 -9.04 -5.62
N VAL A 245 4.45 -10.28 -5.56
CA VAL A 245 4.42 -11.21 -6.70
C VAL A 245 3.01 -11.62 -7.15
N VAL A 246 1.95 -11.16 -6.47
CA VAL A 246 0.56 -11.54 -6.82
C VAL A 246 0.13 -11.17 -8.24
N ASP A 247 0.70 -10.10 -8.81
CA ASP A 247 0.40 -9.68 -10.18
C ASP A 247 1.45 -10.19 -11.20
N HIS A 248 2.37 -11.07 -10.77
CA HIS A 248 3.33 -11.73 -11.66
C HIS A 248 2.59 -12.61 -12.69
N SER A 249 3.00 -12.58 -13.95
CA SER A 249 2.26 -13.22 -15.05
C SER A 249 2.05 -14.71 -14.85
N GLU A 250 3.05 -15.43 -14.30
CA GLU A 250 2.94 -16.86 -14.02
C GLU A 250 1.97 -17.18 -12.88
N VAL A 251 1.86 -16.29 -11.88
CA VAL A 251 0.87 -16.43 -10.79
C VAL A 251 -0.53 -16.23 -11.35
N VAL A 252 -0.73 -15.19 -12.15
CA VAL A 252 -2.03 -14.90 -12.77
C VAL A 252 -2.45 -16.04 -13.71
N ALA A 253 -1.52 -16.57 -14.50
CA ALA A 253 -1.77 -17.70 -15.38
C ALA A 253 -2.12 -18.97 -14.59
N PHE A 254 -1.38 -19.27 -13.51
CA PHE A 254 -1.66 -20.41 -12.63
C PHE A 254 -3.08 -20.34 -12.06
N TYR A 255 -3.48 -19.24 -11.43
CA TYR A 255 -4.86 -19.10 -10.92
C TYR A 255 -5.91 -19.24 -12.04
N ALA A 256 -5.66 -18.65 -13.22
CA ALA A 256 -6.58 -18.75 -14.35
C ALA A 256 -6.73 -20.18 -14.89
N ASP A 257 -5.64 -20.96 -14.92
CA ASP A 257 -5.65 -22.37 -15.34
C ASP A 257 -6.50 -23.24 -14.40
N HIS A 258 -6.54 -22.89 -13.11
CA HIS A 258 -7.39 -23.52 -12.09
C HIS A 258 -8.82 -22.95 -12.05
N GLY A 259 -9.20 -22.10 -13.00
CA GLY A 259 -10.55 -21.52 -13.08
C GLY A 259 -10.82 -20.45 -12.02
N GLU A 260 -9.78 -19.96 -11.37
CA GLU A 260 -9.84 -18.94 -10.33
C GLU A 260 -9.31 -17.59 -10.82
N ARG A 261 -9.66 -16.54 -10.07
CA ARG A 261 -9.16 -15.18 -10.32
C ARG A 261 -8.59 -14.64 -9.03
N LEU A 262 -7.26 -14.56 -8.93
CA LEU A 262 -6.59 -14.03 -7.74
C LEU A 262 -7.00 -12.57 -7.42
N ALA A 263 -7.41 -11.81 -8.45
CA ALA A 263 -7.93 -10.45 -8.29
C ALA A 263 -9.29 -10.38 -7.57
N ASP A 264 -10.01 -11.50 -7.45
CA ASP A 264 -11.28 -11.58 -6.73
C ASP A 264 -11.05 -11.92 -5.24
N ARG A 265 -9.80 -12.23 -4.86
CA ARG A 265 -9.37 -12.44 -3.46
C ARG A 265 -8.75 -11.16 -2.89
N PRO A 266 -9.17 -10.69 -1.71
CA PRO A 266 -8.67 -9.44 -1.16
C PRO A 266 -7.23 -9.55 -0.65
N LEU A 267 -6.47 -8.45 -0.65
CA LEU A 267 -5.07 -8.42 -0.20
C LEU A 267 -4.86 -8.87 1.25
N TRP A 268 -5.87 -8.72 2.13
CA TRP A 268 -5.80 -9.19 3.53
C TRP A 268 -6.13 -10.68 3.69
N ASN A 269 -6.58 -11.35 2.62
CA ASN A 269 -6.77 -12.79 2.57
C ASN A 269 -6.64 -13.32 1.13
N LEU A 270 -5.41 -13.63 0.74
CA LEU A 270 -5.13 -14.30 -0.55
C LEU A 270 -5.42 -15.81 -0.52
N GLY A 271 -5.60 -16.39 0.67
CA GLY A 271 -5.80 -17.82 0.89
C GLY A 271 -4.64 -18.46 1.68
N SER A 272 -4.95 -19.53 2.42
CA SER A 272 -4.02 -20.25 3.30
C SER A 272 -3.02 -21.14 2.55
N GLU A 273 -3.19 -21.28 1.23
CA GLU A 273 -2.27 -22.02 0.36
C GLU A 273 -0.95 -21.28 0.12
N TRP A 274 -0.88 -19.99 0.42
CA TRP A 274 0.33 -19.19 0.25
C TRP A 274 1.32 -19.43 1.38
N ARG A 275 2.60 -19.62 1.04
CA ARG A 275 3.70 -19.75 2.01
C ARG A 275 4.93 -18.99 1.54
N GLU A 276 5.69 -18.48 2.50
CA GLU A 276 6.98 -17.83 2.29
C GLU A 276 8.06 -18.57 3.09
N ALA A 277 9.22 -18.80 2.48
CA ALA A 277 10.37 -19.40 3.15
C ALA A 277 11.67 -18.72 2.70
N VAL A 278 12.45 -18.20 3.64
CA VAL A 278 13.78 -17.63 3.35
C VAL A 278 14.75 -18.78 3.03
N LEU A 279 15.30 -18.79 1.82
CA LEU A 279 16.34 -19.74 1.41
C LEU A 279 17.75 -19.19 1.64
N SER A 280 17.91 -17.87 1.52
CA SER A 280 19.15 -17.13 1.76
C SER A 280 18.84 -15.68 2.11
N ALA A 281 19.59 -15.09 3.04
CA ALA A 281 19.51 -13.67 3.40
C ALA A 281 20.66 -12.82 2.81
N ASP A 282 21.72 -13.46 2.31
CA ASP A 282 22.83 -12.78 1.61
C ASP A 282 23.44 -13.67 0.51
N PRO A 283 23.10 -13.44 -0.78
CA PRO A 283 22.06 -12.52 -1.26
C PRO A 283 20.66 -13.02 -0.85
N TRP A 284 19.69 -12.11 -0.80
CA TRP A 284 18.30 -12.47 -0.54
C TRP A 284 17.75 -13.42 -1.60
N CYS A 285 17.11 -14.49 -1.11
CA CYS A 285 16.33 -15.43 -1.90
C CYS A 285 15.17 -15.94 -1.03
N VAL A 286 13.96 -15.50 -1.34
CA VAL A 286 12.73 -15.95 -0.67
C VAL A 286 11.94 -16.82 -1.63
N ARG A 287 11.59 -18.01 -1.18
CA ARG A 287 10.69 -18.90 -1.90
C ARG A 287 9.24 -18.56 -1.53
N VAL A 288 8.44 -18.20 -2.52
CA VAL A 288 7.00 -17.99 -2.39
C VAL A 288 6.30 -19.15 -3.11
N THR A 289 5.38 -19.83 -2.42
CA THR A 289 4.62 -20.96 -3.00
C THR A 289 3.13 -20.73 -2.85
N THR A 290 2.35 -21.17 -3.84
CA THR A 290 0.90 -21.28 -3.77
C THR A 290 0.47 -22.62 -4.35
N ARG A 291 -0.50 -23.29 -3.71
CA ARG A 291 -0.98 -24.62 -4.09
C ARG A 291 -2.46 -24.57 -4.42
N LEU A 292 -2.82 -25.03 -5.61
CA LEU A 292 -4.21 -25.20 -6.04
C LEU A 292 -4.39 -26.62 -6.58
N ASP A 293 -5.41 -27.31 -6.09
CA ASP A 293 -5.66 -28.74 -6.38
C ASP A 293 -4.40 -29.61 -6.14
N ASP A 294 -3.99 -30.36 -7.16
CA ASP A 294 -2.83 -31.26 -7.16
C ASP A 294 -1.58 -30.60 -7.77
N GLU A 295 -1.52 -29.26 -7.84
CA GLU A 295 -0.38 -28.52 -8.39
C GLU A 295 0.09 -27.42 -7.44
N GLU A 296 1.39 -27.16 -7.47
CA GLU A 296 2.04 -26.08 -6.73
C GLU A 296 2.85 -25.22 -7.71
N LEU A 297 2.68 -23.90 -7.57
CA LEU A 297 3.54 -22.91 -8.19
C LEU A 297 4.54 -22.40 -7.15
N GLN A 298 5.82 -22.49 -7.48
CA GLN A 298 6.93 -21.96 -6.71
C GLN A 298 7.59 -20.81 -7.46
N LEU A 299 7.81 -19.69 -6.77
CA LEU A 299 8.59 -18.56 -7.24
C LEU A 299 9.80 -18.38 -6.33
N LEU A 300 10.98 -18.18 -6.94
CA LEU A 300 12.15 -17.69 -6.22
C LEU A 300 12.24 -16.18 -6.43
N VAL A 301 12.19 -15.43 -5.34
CA VAL A 301 12.24 -13.96 -5.33
C VAL A 301 13.61 -13.54 -4.81
N GLY A 302 14.35 -12.79 -5.63
CA GLY A 302 15.65 -12.23 -5.28
C GLY A 302 15.53 -10.94 -4.47
N ASP A 303 16.52 -10.05 -4.57
CA ASP A 303 16.42 -8.72 -3.95
C ASP A 303 15.31 -7.89 -4.61
N GLY A 304 14.49 -7.25 -3.77
CA GLY A 304 13.27 -6.55 -4.17
C GLY A 304 12.14 -7.47 -4.69
N PRO A 305 11.22 -6.98 -5.53
CA PRO A 305 10.12 -7.78 -6.07
C PRO A 305 10.52 -8.63 -7.30
N THR A 306 11.82 -8.92 -7.47
CA THR A 306 12.32 -9.57 -8.69
C THR A 306 12.17 -11.08 -8.61
N VAL A 307 11.30 -11.66 -9.43
CA VAL A 307 11.21 -13.11 -9.60
C VAL A 307 12.39 -13.59 -10.47
N VAL A 308 13.23 -14.46 -9.92
CA VAL A 308 14.43 -14.98 -10.59
C VAL A 308 14.22 -16.37 -11.19
N ASP A 309 13.27 -17.14 -10.66
CA ASP A 309 12.92 -18.47 -11.14
C ASP A 309 11.45 -18.78 -10.83
N VAL A 310 10.83 -19.59 -11.69
CA VAL A 310 9.45 -20.06 -11.54
C VAL A 310 9.39 -21.53 -11.90
N GLU A 311 8.86 -22.33 -10.99
CA GLU A 311 8.65 -23.76 -11.19
C GLU A 311 7.21 -24.12 -10.85
N ARG A 312 6.55 -24.85 -11.75
CA ARG A 312 5.24 -25.46 -11.50
C ARG A 312 5.43 -26.97 -11.41
N ARG A 313 4.94 -27.58 -10.33
CA ARG A 313 5.09 -29.02 -10.09
C ARG A 313 3.77 -29.65 -9.67
N PRO A 314 3.48 -30.89 -10.09
CA PRO A 314 2.42 -31.67 -9.47
C PRO A 314 2.80 -31.99 -8.02
N VAL A 315 1.79 -32.00 -7.14
CA VAL A 315 1.94 -32.41 -5.76
C VAL A 315 1.22 -33.74 -5.60
N ASP A 316 1.97 -34.81 -5.35
CA ASP A 316 1.38 -36.11 -5.09
C ASP A 316 0.57 -36.06 -3.78
N ALA A 317 -0.67 -36.55 -3.79
CA ALA A 317 -1.58 -36.59 -2.63
C ALA A 317 -1.06 -37.43 -1.43
N ALA A 318 0.17 -37.95 -1.49
CA ALA A 318 0.82 -38.67 -0.40
C ALA A 318 1.65 -37.76 0.52
N GLU A 319 2.13 -36.60 0.03
CA GLU A 319 2.89 -35.63 0.85
C GLU A 319 1.99 -34.78 1.76
N THR A 320 0.66 -34.87 1.63
CA THR A 320 -0.31 -34.13 2.46
C THR A 320 -0.48 -34.67 3.89
N SER A 321 0.18 -35.79 4.25
CA SER A 321 -0.04 -36.45 5.55
C SER A 321 1.06 -36.19 6.59
N GLU A 322 2.19 -35.58 6.26
CA GLU A 322 3.34 -35.47 7.18
C GLU A 322 3.49 -34.10 7.87
N VAL A 323 2.64 -33.10 7.55
CA VAL A 323 2.77 -31.74 8.14
C VAL A 323 1.74 -31.45 9.24
N ASP A 324 0.76 -32.33 9.47
CA ASP A 324 -0.30 -32.16 10.49
C ASP A 324 -0.40 -33.35 11.46
N ALA A 325 0.73 -33.75 12.04
CA ALA A 325 0.72 -34.60 13.23
C ALA A 325 1.67 -34.03 14.29
N PRO A 326 1.18 -33.43 15.39
CA PRO A 326 2.02 -33.28 16.56
C PRO A 326 2.39 -34.68 17.05
N ASP A 327 3.68 -34.94 17.22
CA ASP A 327 4.21 -36.15 17.85
C ASP A 327 3.46 -36.37 19.17
N ALA A 328 2.58 -37.36 19.19
CA ALA A 328 1.96 -37.83 20.41
C ALA A 328 3.06 -38.52 21.22
N ASP A 329 3.57 -37.82 22.23
CA ASP A 329 4.44 -38.35 23.27
C ASP A 329 3.89 -39.69 23.79
N GLU A 330 4.54 -40.79 23.40
CA GLU A 330 4.38 -42.06 24.08
C GLU A 330 5.01 -41.95 25.48
N PRO A 331 4.30 -42.34 26.55
CA PRO A 331 4.88 -42.29 27.89
C PRO A 331 5.98 -43.34 27.99
N VAL A 332 7.23 -42.89 28.08
CA VAL A 332 8.36 -43.73 28.49
C VAL A 332 8.09 -44.26 29.90
N THR A 333 7.71 -45.53 29.97
CA THR A 333 7.68 -46.29 31.21
C THR A 333 9.11 -46.51 31.71
N THR A 334 9.46 -45.86 32.82
CA THR A 334 10.68 -46.15 33.59
C THR A 334 10.59 -47.55 34.21
N PRO A 335 11.60 -48.43 34.07
CA PRO A 335 11.62 -49.68 34.80
C PRO A 335 12.05 -49.43 36.25
N GLU A 336 11.26 -49.94 37.19
CA GLU A 336 11.64 -50.15 38.58
C GLU A 336 12.81 -51.15 38.68
N GLU A 337 13.83 -50.81 39.46
CA GLU A 337 14.75 -51.79 40.06
C GLU A 337 14.91 -51.53 41.57
N PRO A 338 15.23 -52.57 42.37
CA PRO A 338 14.52 -52.82 43.60
C PRO A 338 15.23 -52.39 44.89
N ASP A 339 14.40 -52.33 45.93
CA ASP A 339 14.69 -52.25 47.36
C ASP A 339 16.00 -52.91 47.82
N SER A 340 16.83 -52.13 48.53
CA SER A 340 17.74 -52.66 49.52
C SER A 340 17.85 -51.72 50.73
N ALA A 341 17.04 -52.03 51.74
CA ALA A 341 17.27 -51.96 53.18
C ALA A 341 18.17 -50.84 53.79
N THR A 342 17.50 -49.99 54.55
CA THR A 342 17.82 -49.29 55.83
C THR A 342 18.78 -50.04 56.80
N PRO A 343 19.20 -49.48 57.96
CA PRO A 343 18.99 -48.12 58.51
C PRO A 343 20.24 -47.50 59.21
N ALA A 344 20.13 -46.24 59.67
CA ALA A 344 20.17 -45.86 61.11
C ALA A 344 20.65 -44.42 61.37
N GLU A 345 19.90 -43.75 62.25
CA GLU A 345 20.33 -42.73 63.24
C GLU A 345 20.79 -41.35 62.72
N SER A 346 20.49 -40.19 63.31
CA SER A 346 19.74 -39.78 64.50
C SER A 346 19.72 -38.23 64.52
N ALA A 347 18.67 -37.63 65.11
CA ALA A 347 18.60 -36.29 65.75
C ALA A 347 19.08 -35.07 64.94
N ASN A 348 18.29 -34.00 64.79
CA ASN A 348 17.62 -33.20 65.83
C ASN A 348 16.64 -32.22 65.19
#